data_AF-A0A8H6MCZ1-F1
#
_entry.id   AF-A0A8H6MCZ1-F1
#
_cell.length_a   1.000
_cell.length_b   1.000
_cell.length_c   1.000
_cell.angle_alpha   90.00
_cell.angle_beta   90.00
_cell.angle_gamma   90.00
#
_symmetry.space_group_name_H-M   'P 1'
#
loop_
_entity.id
_entity.type
_entity.pdbx_description
1 polymer ?
#
loop_
_entity_poly.entity_id
_entity_poly.type
_entity_poly.pdbx_seq_one_letter_code
_entity_poly.pdbx_strand_id
1 'polypeptide(L)'
;MSENERQDHVAQGKCFLCHGHGHIARNCREANVVSAQPGGRRPPGMAAFNLEMELEDSDDVLEELPIMSIHRTNDFRERLTHRSDAGHLLRGMLNPSVDTSHLSRDELHEPFWMTYPKRDRLVRNAIGDAFAMLAEYHLNVHQPYPGDREVHGMNRPLGTRDRFGVYAVDDENYGIYDRCLGATFHVKREHITQPTYRLAKHYAQHRAKACEMNPRRIGNSYNGAIGDALCTVASCLLTDG
;
A
#
# COMPACT_ATOMS: atom_id res chain seq x y z
N MET A 1 -14.50 39.05 9.76
CA MET A 1 -15.83 38.58 10.19
C MET A 1 -15.86 38.60 11.70
N SER A 2 -16.93 39.16 12.25
CA SER A 2 -17.19 39.10 13.68
C SER A 2 -17.64 37.70 14.10
N GLU A 3 -17.55 37.38 15.40
CA GLU A 3 -17.98 36.08 15.93
C GLU A 3 -19.49 35.83 15.70
N ASN A 4 -20.30 36.89 15.75
CA ASN A 4 -21.74 36.83 15.50
C ASN A 4 -22.05 36.43 14.05
N GLU A 5 -21.38 37.05 13.07
CA GLU A 5 -21.54 36.70 11.65
C GLU A 5 -21.13 35.26 11.38
N ARG A 6 -20.13 34.76 12.11
CA ARG A 6 -19.67 33.38 11.96
C ARG A 6 -20.72 32.38 12.44
N GLN A 7 -21.39 32.67 13.56
CA GLN A 7 -22.50 31.85 14.05
C GLN A 7 -23.70 31.86 13.10
N ASP A 8 -24.06 33.03 12.56
CA ASP A 8 -25.14 33.15 11.58
C ASP A 8 -24.88 32.33 10.32
N HIS A 9 -23.63 32.33 9.84
CA HIS A 9 -23.20 31.51 8.72
C HIS A 9 -23.30 30.01 8.99
N VAL A 10 -22.94 29.56 10.19
CA VAL A 10 -23.09 28.16 10.60
C VAL A 10 -24.57 27.79 10.70
N ALA A 11 -25.37 28.61 11.37
CA ALA A 11 -26.80 28.37 11.58
C ALA A 11 -27.57 28.30 10.25
N GLN A 12 -27.17 29.10 9.26
CA GLN A 12 -27.79 29.16 7.94
C GLN A 12 -27.15 28.20 6.92
N GLY A 13 -26.10 27.46 7.30
CA GLY A 13 -25.38 26.54 6.40
C GLY A 13 -24.77 27.26 5.18
N LYS A 14 -24.30 28.49 5.37
CA LYS A 14 -23.69 29.32 4.32
C LYS A 14 -22.18 29.10 4.25
N CYS A 15 -21.66 29.10 3.04
CA CYS A 15 -20.23 29.11 2.77
C CYS A 15 -19.59 30.40 3.31
N PHE A 16 -18.45 30.28 3.99
CA PHE A 16 -17.71 31.43 4.52
C PHE A 16 -16.92 32.22 3.46
N LEU A 17 -16.81 31.70 2.23
CA LEU A 17 -16.14 32.38 1.12
C LEU A 17 -17.14 33.13 0.23
N CYS A 18 -18.13 32.44 -0.31
CA CYS A 18 -19.07 33.01 -1.28
C CYS A 18 -20.45 33.36 -0.70
N HIS A 19 -20.69 33.12 0.60
CA HIS A 19 -21.97 33.33 1.28
C HIS A 19 -23.16 32.52 0.73
N GLY A 20 -22.94 31.62 -0.24
CA GLY A 20 -23.95 30.73 -0.81
C GLY A 20 -24.28 29.53 0.08
N HIS A 21 -25.46 28.95 -0.12
CA HIS A 21 -25.92 27.76 0.64
C HIS A 21 -25.48 26.44 -0.01
N GLY A 22 -25.55 25.35 0.76
CA GLY A 22 -25.39 23.98 0.25
C GLY A 22 -23.95 23.45 0.16
N HIS A 23 -22.96 24.22 0.61
CA HIS A 23 -21.57 23.78 0.70
C HIS A 23 -20.80 24.56 1.77
N ILE A 24 -19.70 23.98 2.28
CA ILE A 24 -18.75 24.65 3.18
C ILE A 24 -17.60 25.27 2.40
N ALA A 25 -16.87 26.20 3.01
CA ALA A 25 -15.72 26.92 2.41
C ALA A 25 -14.71 26.02 1.68
N ARG A 26 -14.43 24.82 2.22
CA ARG A 26 -13.52 23.84 1.61
C ARG A 26 -14.01 23.29 0.25
N ASN A 27 -15.31 23.29 0.04
CA ASN A 27 -15.95 22.81 -1.20
C ASN A 27 -16.49 23.99 -2.04
N CYS A 28 -16.04 25.22 -1.76
CA CYS A 28 -16.48 26.40 -2.50
C CYS A 28 -15.91 26.39 -3.90
N ARG A 29 -16.78 26.42 -4.91
CA ARG A 29 -16.36 26.44 -6.32
C ARG A 29 -15.54 27.69 -6.67
N GLU A 30 -15.77 28.79 -5.97
CA GLU A 30 -15.01 30.03 -6.14
C GLU A 30 -13.62 29.95 -5.49
N ALA A 31 -13.43 29.11 -4.47
CA ALA A 31 -12.13 28.96 -3.80
C ALA A 31 -11.08 28.22 -4.65
N ASN A 32 -11.51 27.44 -5.64
CA ASN A 32 -10.62 26.69 -6.54
C ASN A 32 -10.27 27.45 -7.84
N VAL A 33 -10.66 28.73 -7.96
CA VAL A 33 -10.29 29.55 -9.12
C VAL A 33 -9.03 30.32 -8.77
N VAL A 34 -7.87 29.79 -9.19
CA VAL A 34 -6.61 30.54 -9.14
C VAL A 34 -6.72 31.67 -10.16
N SER A 35 -6.89 32.91 -9.69
CA SER A 35 -6.84 34.09 -10.56
C SER A 35 -5.42 34.25 -11.09
N ALA A 36 -5.19 33.81 -12.33
CA ALA A 36 -3.97 34.11 -13.03
C ALA A 36 -3.91 35.63 -13.28
N GLN A 37 -2.90 36.31 -12.74
CA GLN A 37 -2.66 37.70 -13.10
C GLN A 37 -2.40 37.79 -14.61
N PRO A 38 -3.10 38.70 -15.34
CA PRO A 38 -2.89 38.86 -16.77
C PRO A 38 -1.50 39.44 -17.02
N GLY A 39 -0.55 38.58 -17.40
CA GLY A 39 0.82 38.95 -17.78
C GLY A 39 1.95 38.13 -17.15
N GLY A 40 1.67 37.30 -16.14
CA GLY A 40 2.70 36.50 -15.46
C GLY A 40 2.93 35.13 -16.10
N ARG A 41 4.05 34.93 -16.82
CA ARG A 41 4.54 33.61 -17.27
C ARG A 41 5.15 32.77 -16.12
N ARG A 42 4.56 32.80 -14.93
CA ARG A 42 5.04 32.03 -13.77
C ARG A 42 3.93 31.10 -13.31
N PRO A 43 4.20 29.79 -13.17
CA PRO A 43 3.21 28.85 -12.67
C PRO A 43 2.80 29.27 -11.24
N PRO A 44 1.50 29.19 -10.89
CA PRO A 44 1.03 29.56 -9.56
C PRO A 44 1.65 28.66 -8.49
N GLY A 45 2.17 29.24 -7.41
CA GLY A 45 2.61 28.48 -6.23
C GLY A 45 4.08 28.62 -5.82
N MET A 46 4.93 29.27 -6.62
CA MET A 46 6.31 29.57 -6.19
C MET A 46 6.43 31.02 -5.73
N ALA A 47 6.22 31.25 -4.43
CA ALA A 47 6.71 32.46 -3.77
C ALA A 47 8.24 32.35 -3.67
N ALA A 48 8.95 33.05 -4.55
CA ALA A 48 10.39 33.24 -4.41
C ALA A 48 10.61 34.27 -3.29
N PHE A 49 10.78 33.78 -2.07
CA PHE A 49 11.42 34.56 -1.02
C PHE A 49 12.92 34.58 -1.34
N ASN A 50 13.37 35.67 -1.96
CA ASN A 50 14.80 35.96 -2.03
C ASN A 50 15.26 36.31 -0.61
N LEU A 51 15.75 35.30 0.12
CA LEU A 51 16.56 35.50 1.32
C LEU A 51 17.97 35.88 0.84
N GLU A 52 18.24 37.18 0.73
CA GLU A 52 19.61 37.68 0.76
C GLU A 52 20.13 37.47 2.18
N MET A 53 21.05 36.52 2.32
CA MET A 53 21.78 36.27 3.56
C MET A 53 23.10 37.04 3.43
N GLU A 54 23.12 38.28 3.94
CA GLU A 54 24.38 38.98 4.21
C GLU A 54 25.07 38.26 5.37
N LEU A 55 26.18 37.59 5.06
CA LEU A 55 27.07 36.99 6.03
C LEU A 55 28.01 38.08 6.54
N GLU A 56 27.66 38.70 7.66
CA GLU A 56 28.61 39.43 8.49
C GLU A 56 29.21 38.48 9.51
N ASP A 57 30.54 38.34 9.46
CA ASP A 57 31.35 37.55 10.39
C ASP A 57 31.13 38.06 11.82
N SER A 58 30.47 37.24 12.65
CA SER A 58 30.47 37.40 14.11
C SER A 58 30.91 36.09 14.74
N ASP A 59 32.22 36.02 15.00
CA ASP A 59 32.80 35.14 16.01
C ASP A 59 32.38 35.71 17.38
N ASP A 60 31.37 35.10 18.01
CA ASP A 60 31.22 34.93 19.45
C ASP A 60 29.74 34.65 19.79
N VAL A 61 29.47 33.43 20.25
CA VAL A 61 28.49 33.00 21.28
C VAL A 61 28.24 31.50 21.05
N LEU A 62 29.22 30.72 21.49
CA LEU A 62 29.01 29.34 21.95
C LEU A 62 28.41 29.45 23.35
N GLU A 63 27.12 29.19 23.52
CA GLU A 63 26.57 28.40 24.63
C GLU A 63 25.05 28.28 24.53
N GLU A 64 24.58 27.03 24.60
CA GLU A 64 23.20 26.60 24.83
C GLU A 64 22.19 26.71 23.67
N LEU A 65 22.30 25.76 22.72
CA LEU A 65 21.13 25.22 22.04
C LEU A 65 21.01 23.71 22.32
N PRO A 66 19.81 23.19 22.63
CA PRO A 66 19.60 21.78 22.87
C PRO A 66 19.89 21.00 21.59
N ILE A 67 20.77 20.01 21.69
CA ILE A 67 21.07 19.06 20.62
C ILE A 67 19.78 18.32 20.27
N MET A 68 19.06 18.80 19.25
CA MET A 68 18.10 17.98 18.53
C MET A 68 18.89 16.92 17.77
N SER A 69 19.01 15.77 18.41
CA SER A 69 19.50 14.52 17.85
C SER A 69 18.84 14.25 16.50
N ILE A 70 19.60 14.43 15.42
CA ILE A 70 19.30 13.83 14.13
C ILE A 70 19.51 12.32 14.30
N HIS A 71 18.43 11.56 14.43
CA HIS A 71 18.49 10.12 14.30
C HIS A 71 18.94 9.77 12.87
N ARG A 72 20.21 9.39 12.74
CA ARG A 72 20.71 8.67 11.58
C ARG A 72 19.98 7.34 11.50
N THR A 73 19.10 7.18 10.52
CA THR A 73 18.61 5.87 10.11
C THR A 73 19.75 5.14 9.43
N ASN A 74 20.39 4.21 10.15
CA ASN A 74 20.96 2.96 9.64
C ASN A 74 21.70 2.27 10.79
N ASP A 75 21.00 1.42 11.53
CA ASP A 75 21.50 0.15 12.10
C ASP A 75 20.45 -0.44 13.04
N PHE A 76 19.40 -1.01 12.46
CA PHE A 76 18.41 -1.79 13.21
C PHE A 76 18.31 -3.21 12.63
N ARG A 77 19.44 -3.94 12.69
CA ARG A 77 19.50 -5.34 12.26
C ARG A 77 19.90 -6.33 13.35
N GLU A 78 20.03 -5.88 14.61
CA GLU A 78 20.27 -6.75 15.74
C GLU A 78 19.47 -6.29 16.95
N ARG A 79 18.27 -6.88 17.12
CA ARG A 79 17.53 -7.07 18.40
C ARG A 79 16.05 -7.30 18.08
N LEU A 80 15.65 -8.54 17.81
CA LEU A 80 14.27 -9.00 17.97
C LEU A 80 14.18 -10.53 18.04
N THR A 81 15.00 -11.14 18.88
CA THR A 81 14.63 -12.41 19.51
C THR A 81 13.99 -12.07 20.86
N HIS A 82 12.69 -11.73 20.90
CA HIS A 82 11.79 -12.05 22.01
C HIS A 82 10.41 -11.36 21.86
N ARG A 83 9.37 -12.17 22.11
CA ARG A 83 7.94 -11.88 22.29
C ARG A 83 7.07 -11.80 21.02
N SER A 84 6.56 -12.98 20.65
CA SER A 84 5.44 -13.20 19.75
C SER A 84 4.25 -13.78 20.53
N ASP A 85 3.14 -13.06 20.60
CA ASP A 85 1.85 -13.68 20.98
C ASP A 85 0.61 -13.09 20.26
N ALA A 86 0.74 -11.94 19.57
CA ALA A 86 -0.39 -11.32 18.87
C ALA A 86 -0.57 -11.75 17.39
N GLY A 87 0.37 -12.52 16.83
CA GLY A 87 0.34 -12.93 15.41
C GLY A 87 -0.56 -14.13 15.11
N HIS A 88 -1.03 -14.86 16.13
CA HIS A 88 -1.70 -16.14 15.92
C HIS A 88 -3.20 -16.01 15.57
N LEU A 89 -3.88 -14.94 16.00
CA LEU A 89 -5.34 -14.83 15.91
C LEU A 89 -5.86 -14.60 14.48
N LEU A 90 -5.16 -13.81 13.66
CA LEU A 90 -5.56 -13.61 12.25
C LEU A 90 -5.17 -14.80 11.36
N ARG A 91 -4.17 -15.61 11.78
CA ARG A 91 -3.77 -16.83 11.07
C ARG A 91 -4.87 -17.90 11.08
N GLY A 92 -5.72 -17.92 12.10
CA GLY A 92 -6.89 -18.81 12.16
C GLY A 92 -8.06 -18.38 11.27
N MET A 93 -8.08 -17.12 10.82
CA MET A 93 -9.13 -16.59 9.94
C MET A 93 -8.77 -16.68 8.46
N LEU A 94 -7.47 -16.76 8.14
CA LEU A 94 -6.98 -16.99 6.79
C LEU A 94 -7.04 -18.50 6.48
N ASN A 95 -7.69 -18.85 5.38
CA ASN A 95 -8.00 -20.22 4.91
C ASN A 95 -7.18 -21.37 5.57
N PRO A 96 -7.79 -22.27 6.35
CA PRO A 96 -7.09 -23.33 7.09
C PRO A 96 -6.44 -24.41 6.21
N SER A 97 -6.53 -24.29 4.89
CA SER A 97 -6.04 -25.30 3.94
C SER A 97 -4.58 -25.16 3.55
N VAL A 98 -3.90 -24.07 3.92
CA VAL A 98 -2.47 -23.90 3.64
C VAL A 98 -1.71 -24.08 4.95
N ASP A 99 -1.17 -25.29 5.15
CA ASP A 99 -0.31 -25.58 6.29
C ASP A 99 1.00 -24.80 6.16
N THR A 100 0.97 -23.59 6.71
CA THR A 100 2.12 -22.67 6.79
C THR A 100 2.84 -22.81 8.13
N SER A 101 2.50 -23.81 8.96
CA SER A 101 3.09 -23.99 10.30
C SER A 101 4.60 -24.21 10.28
N HIS A 102 5.14 -24.70 9.16
CA HIS A 102 6.56 -24.99 8.99
C HIS A 102 7.39 -23.90 8.29
N LEU A 103 6.76 -22.89 7.69
CA LEU A 103 7.49 -21.81 7.01
C LEU A 103 7.95 -20.76 8.03
N SER A 104 9.23 -20.46 8.01
CA SER A 104 9.76 -19.34 8.79
C SER A 104 9.17 -18.04 8.27
N ARG A 105 9.01 -17.04 9.15
CA ARG A 105 8.40 -15.75 8.81
C ARG A 105 9.17 -15.00 7.73
N ASP A 106 10.46 -15.28 7.58
CA ASP A 106 11.31 -14.71 6.54
C ASP A 106 11.06 -15.31 5.14
N GLU A 107 10.35 -16.44 5.06
CA GLU A 107 9.99 -17.11 3.80
C GLU A 107 8.61 -16.70 3.25
N LEU A 108 7.78 -16.05 4.07
CA LEU A 108 6.51 -15.49 3.62
C LEU A 108 6.73 -14.09 3.05
N HIS A 109 6.46 -13.93 1.76
CA HIS A 109 6.57 -12.64 1.07
C HIS A 109 5.28 -11.82 1.25
N GLU A 110 4.81 -11.62 2.48
CA GLU A 110 3.58 -10.85 2.72
C GLU A 110 3.72 -9.41 2.20
N PRO A 111 2.72 -8.86 1.49
CA PRO A 111 2.73 -7.48 1.07
C PRO A 111 2.75 -6.55 2.29
N PHE A 112 3.31 -5.34 2.12
CA PHE A 112 3.55 -4.38 3.19
C PHE A 112 2.33 -4.13 4.12
N TRP A 113 1.12 -4.11 3.53
CA TRP A 113 -0.12 -3.86 4.27
C TRP A 113 -0.57 -5.04 5.14
N MET A 114 -0.05 -6.25 4.91
CA MET A 114 -0.26 -7.43 5.75
C MET A 114 0.93 -7.73 6.66
N THR A 115 2.09 -7.09 6.49
CA THR A 115 3.31 -7.44 7.22
C THR A 115 3.14 -7.35 8.73
N TYR A 116 3.54 -8.39 9.45
CA TYR A 116 3.68 -8.35 10.90
C TYR A 116 5.15 -8.07 11.26
N PRO A 117 5.48 -7.35 12.37
CA PRO A 117 4.57 -6.91 13.42
C PRO A 117 3.87 -5.60 13.05
N LYS A 118 2.65 -5.40 13.55
CA LYS A 118 1.78 -4.27 13.17
C LYS A 118 2.39 -2.88 13.38
N ARG A 119 3.35 -2.75 14.32
CA ARG A 119 4.01 -1.48 14.64
C ARG A 119 4.75 -0.84 13.46
N ASP A 120 5.13 -1.64 12.46
CA ASP A 120 5.88 -1.18 11.29
C ASP A 120 4.95 -0.88 10.10
N ARG A 121 3.63 -1.07 10.25
CA ARG A 121 2.65 -0.77 9.20
C ARG A 121 2.36 0.72 9.15
N LEU A 122 2.23 1.23 7.94
CA LEU A 122 1.61 2.54 7.72
C LEU A 122 0.10 2.41 7.99
N VAL A 123 -0.40 3.24 8.90
CA VAL A 123 -1.85 3.32 9.18
C VAL A 123 -2.55 3.76 7.90
N ARG A 124 -3.53 2.98 7.48
CA ARG A 124 -4.37 3.30 6.32
C ARG A 124 -5.66 3.95 6.81
N ASN A 125 -6.13 4.95 6.08
CA ASN A 125 -7.39 5.64 6.36
C ASN A 125 -8.52 5.25 5.38
N ALA A 126 -8.24 4.35 4.44
CA ALA A 126 -9.18 3.84 3.46
C ALA A 126 -8.91 2.35 3.18
N ILE A 127 -9.96 1.62 2.82
CA ILE A 127 -9.89 0.17 2.53
C ILE A 127 -9.10 -0.12 1.25
N GLY A 128 -9.17 0.77 0.25
CA GLY A 128 -8.60 0.53 -1.07
C GLY A 128 -9.40 -0.49 -1.88
N ASP A 129 -8.78 -1.05 -2.91
CA ASP A 129 -9.35 -2.16 -3.68
C ASP A 129 -9.07 -3.49 -2.98
N ALA A 130 -10.03 -3.93 -2.17
CA ALA A 130 -9.86 -5.13 -1.34
C ALA A 130 -9.56 -6.40 -2.16
N PHE A 131 -10.09 -6.50 -3.39
CA PHE A 131 -9.86 -7.64 -4.26
C PHE A 131 -8.44 -7.64 -4.82
N ALA A 132 -7.97 -6.50 -5.32
CA ALA A 132 -6.59 -6.36 -5.79
C ALA A 132 -5.59 -6.64 -4.66
N MET A 133 -5.85 -6.07 -3.47
CA MET A 133 -5.00 -6.27 -2.30
C MET A 133 -4.91 -7.74 -1.91
N LEU A 134 -6.05 -8.42 -1.73
CA LEU A 134 -6.02 -9.83 -1.33
C LEU A 134 -5.46 -10.74 -2.44
N ALA A 135 -5.71 -10.41 -3.71
CA ALA A 135 -5.08 -11.08 -4.85
C ALA A 135 -3.54 -10.98 -4.79
N GLU A 136 -3.00 -9.78 -4.52
CA GLU A 136 -1.56 -9.56 -4.34
C GLU A 136 -1.01 -10.38 -3.18
N TYR A 137 -1.71 -10.44 -2.04
CA TYR A 137 -1.33 -11.31 -0.92
C TYR A 137 -1.23 -12.78 -1.35
N HIS A 138 -2.27 -13.33 -1.97
CA HIS A 138 -2.29 -14.71 -2.41
C HIS A 138 -1.18 -15.01 -3.42
N LEU A 139 -0.86 -14.07 -4.31
CA LEU A 139 0.23 -14.26 -5.26
C LEU A 139 1.59 -14.30 -4.53
N ASN A 140 1.82 -13.41 -3.57
CA ASN A 140 3.13 -13.37 -2.94
C ASN A 140 3.37 -14.52 -1.95
N VAL A 141 2.36 -14.97 -1.17
CA VAL A 141 2.54 -16.05 -0.18
C VAL A 141 2.65 -17.45 -0.79
N HIS A 142 2.19 -17.64 -2.03
CA HIS A 142 2.26 -18.93 -2.72
C HIS A 142 3.49 -19.04 -3.65
N GLN A 143 4.43 -18.10 -3.58
CA GLN A 143 5.72 -18.24 -4.23
C GLN A 143 6.51 -19.43 -3.64
N PRO A 144 7.44 -20.02 -4.41
CA PRO A 144 7.80 -19.71 -5.79
C PRO A 144 6.79 -20.27 -6.81
N TYR A 145 6.78 -19.71 -8.01
CA TYR A 145 6.03 -20.17 -9.17
C TYR A 145 6.91 -20.98 -10.15
N PRO A 146 6.29 -21.78 -11.03
CA PRO A 146 7.02 -22.46 -12.10
C PRO A 146 7.87 -21.47 -12.93
N GLY A 147 9.13 -21.84 -13.19
CA GLY A 147 10.09 -21.01 -13.91
C GLY A 147 10.92 -20.05 -13.05
N ASP A 148 10.66 -19.95 -11.74
CA ASP A 148 11.38 -19.00 -10.88
C ASP A 148 12.82 -19.42 -10.57
N ARG A 149 13.10 -20.74 -10.57
CA ARG A 149 14.44 -21.28 -10.25
C ARG A 149 15.46 -20.89 -11.30
N GLU A 150 15.03 -20.86 -12.55
CA GLU A 150 15.81 -20.49 -13.73
C GLU A 150 16.18 -19.01 -13.69
N VAL A 151 15.28 -18.16 -13.18
CA VAL A 151 15.49 -16.70 -13.12
C VAL A 151 16.40 -16.28 -11.96
N HIS A 152 16.27 -16.93 -10.80
CA HIS A 152 16.95 -16.51 -9.58
C HIS A 152 18.24 -17.30 -9.26
N GLY A 153 18.51 -18.40 -9.96
CA GLY A 153 19.62 -19.31 -9.68
C GLY A 153 19.39 -20.13 -8.40
N MET A 154 20.14 -21.23 -8.25
CA MET A 154 19.96 -22.21 -7.17
C MET A 154 20.16 -21.67 -5.74
N ASN A 155 20.75 -20.47 -5.58
CA ASN A 155 21.21 -19.95 -4.29
C ASN A 155 20.34 -18.82 -3.71
N ARG A 156 19.22 -18.45 -4.34
CA ARG A 156 18.36 -17.37 -3.83
C ARG A 156 17.19 -17.92 -3.00
N PRO A 157 16.74 -17.14 -1.99
CA PRO A 157 15.59 -17.51 -1.17
C PRO A 157 14.35 -17.79 -2.04
N LEU A 158 13.52 -18.70 -1.56
CA LEU A 158 12.28 -19.16 -2.21
C LEU A 158 11.28 -18.00 -2.33
N GLY A 159 11.39 -17.17 -3.38
CA GLY A 159 10.46 -16.09 -3.72
C GLY A 159 11.05 -14.68 -3.63
N THR A 160 10.32 -13.71 -4.19
CA THR A 160 10.70 -12.30 -4.25
C THR A 160 9.68 -11.46 -3.48
N ARG A 161 10.15 -10.62 -2.54
CA ARG A 161 9.31 -9.65 -1.84
C ARG A 161 8.76 -8.63 -2.82
N ASP A 162 7.50 -8.25 -2.61
CA ASP A 162 6.80 -7.30 -3.47
C ASP A 162 6.98 -7.67 -4.94
N ARG A 163 6.80 -8.94 -5.31
CA ARG A 163 6.94 -9.35 -6.72
C ARG A 163 5.77 -8.89 -7.56
N PHE A 164 4.58 -9.02 -7.00
CA PHE A 164 3.34 -8.78 -7.73
C PHE A 164 2.80 -7.40 -7.40
N GLY A 165 2.17 -6.77 -8.40
CA GLY A 165 1.22 -5.69 -8.21
C GLY A 165 -0.07 -6.05 -8.92
N VAL A 166 -1.21 -5.83 -8.28
CA VAL A 166 -2.53 -6.09 -8.87
C VAL A 166 -3.31 -4.79 -8.95
N TYR A 167 -3.94 -4.52 -10.08
CA TYR A 167 -4.70 -3.29 -10.31
C TYR A 167 -5.89 -3.55 -11.24
N ALA A 168 -6.97 -2.80 -11.07
CA ALA A 168 -8.07 -2.79 -12.03
C ALA A 168 -7.59 -2.16 -13.34
N VAL A 169 -7.82 -2.84 -14.46
CA VAL A 169 -7.50 -2.34 -15.80
C VAL A 169 -8.74 -1.67 -16.39
N ASP A 170 -9.87 -2.35 -16.30
CA ASP A 170 -11.18 -1.91 -16.77
C ASP A 170 -12.29 -2.54 -15.91
N ASP A 171 -13.54 -2.46 -16.36
CA ASP A 171 -14.69 -3.01 -15.65
C ASP A 171 -14.78 -4.54 -15.67
N GLU A 172 -14.07 -5.19 -16.57
CA GLU A 172 -14.11 -6.63 -16.77
C GLU A 172 -12.83 -7.33 -16.31
N ASN A 173 -11.71 -6.61 -16.14
CA ASN A 173 -10.38 -7.19 -15.98
C ASN A 173 -9.54 -6.50 -14.89
N TYR A 174 -8.74 -7.34 -14.24
CA TYR A 174 -7.59 -6.95 -13.43
C TYR A 174 -6.30 -7.31 -14.15
N GLY A 175 -5.30 -6.45 -13.99
CA GLY A 175 -3.92 -6.67 -14.40
C GLY A 175 -3.09 -7.15 -13.22
N ILE A 176 -2.30 -8.20 -13.43
CA ILE A 176 -1.32 -8.75 -12.49
C ILE A 176 0.05 -8.49 -13.09
N TYR A 177 0.77 -7.50 -12.56
CA TYR A 177 2.12 -7.18 -12.96
C TYR A 177 3.12 -8.00 -12.15
N ASP A 178 3.86 -8.87 -12.83
CA ASP A 178 4.95 -9.66 -12.26
C ASP A 178 6.28 -8.93 -12.50
N ARG A 179 6.81 -8.28 -11.46
CA ARG A 179 8.07 -7.52 -11.52
C ARG A 179 9.29 -8.39 -11.83
N CYS A 180 9.23 -9.69 -11.51
CA CYS A 180 10.32 -10.61 -11.80
C CYS A 180 10.43 -10.89 -13.31
N LEU A 181 9.29 -10.92 -14.01
CA LEU A 181 9.22 -11.17 -15.44
C LEU A 181 9.14 -9.90 -16.29
N GLY A 182 8.78 -8.77 -15.69
CA GLY A 182 8.48 -7.53 -16.40
C GLY A 182 7.25 -7.66 -17.29
N ALA A 183 6.26 -8.48 -16.89
CA ALA A 183 5.09 -8.80 -17.70
C ALA A 183 3.78 -8.64 -16.94
N THR A 184 2.70 -8.32 -17.67
CA THR A 184 1.34 -8.20 -17.13
C THR A 184 0.48 -9.37 -17.59
N PHE A 185 -0.19 -10.02 -16.64
CA PHE A 185 -1.17 -11.08 -16.88
C PHE A 185 -2.57 -10.58 -16.53
N HIS A 186 -3.53 -10.77 -17.42
CA HIS A 186 -4.90 -10.30 -17.21
C HIS A 186 -5.79 -11.42 -16.67
N VAL A 187 -6.60 -11.09 -15.67
CA VAL A 187 -7.61 -11.97 -15.09
C VAL A 187 -8.94 -11.25 -15.06
N LYS A 188 -10.00 -11.92 -15.49
CA LYS A 188 -11.34 -11.35 -15.42
C LYS A 188 -11.76 -11.08 -13.98
N ARG A 189 -12.42 -9.94 -13.76
CA ARG A 189 -13.03 -9.50 -12.50
C ARG A 189 -13.95 -10.57 -11.93
N GLU A 190 -14.77 -11.20 -12.77
CA GLU A 190 -15.71 -12.25 -12.36
C GLU A 190 -15.05 -13.40 -11.59
N HIS A 191 -13.81 -13.74 -11.93
CA HIS A 191 -13.06 -14.79 -11.24
C HIS A 191 -12.49 -14.30 -9.92
N ILE A 192 -11.89 -13.11 -9.88
CA ILE A 192 -11.29 -12.56 -8.63
C ILE A 192 -12.36 -12.29 -7.57
N THR A 193 -13.56 -11.90 -7.99
CA THR A 193 -14.69 -11.67 -7.07
C THR A 193 -15.27 -12.95 -6.45
N GLN A 194 -14.97 -14.12 -7.01
CA GLN A 194 -15.45 -15.39 -6.48
C GLN A 194 -14.60 -15.85 -5.30
N PRO A 195 -15.16 -16.03 -4.08
CA PRO A 195 -14.38 -16.43 -2.90
C PRO A 195 -13.67 -17.78 -3.05
N THR A 196 -14.18 -18.67 -3.90
CA THR A 196 -13.64 -20.00 -4.15
C THR A 196 -12.54 -20.02 -5.21
N TYR A 197 -12.30 -18.91 -5.90
CA TYR A 197 -11.32 -18.85 -6.98
C TYR A 197 -9.89 -18.92 -6.44
N ARG A 198 -9.08 -19.79 -7.07
CA ARG A 198 -7.70 -20.09 -6.66
C ARG A 198 -6.74 -19.36 -7.57
N LEU A 199 -6.59 -18.05 -7.35
CA LEU A 199 -5.80 -17.18 -8.20
C LEU A 199 -4.34 -17.66 -8.35
N ALA A 200 -3.69 -18.00 -7.23
CA ALA A 200 -2.32 -18.50 -7.24
C ALA A 200 -2.16 -19.77 -8.09
N LYS A 201 -3.13 -20.69 -8.04
CA LYS A 201 -3.11 -21.90 -8.87
C LYS A 201 -3.24 -21.57 -10.35
N HIS A 202 -4.15 -20.68 -10.70
CA HIS A 202 -4.33 -20.28 -12.10
C HIS A 202 -3.07 -19.59 -12.63
N TYR A 203 -2.47 -18.69 -11.84
CA TYR A 203 -1.21 -18.06 -12.21
C TYR A 203 -0.08 -19.09 -12.38
N ALA A 204 0.05 -20.04 -11.45
CA ALA A 204 1.02 -21.13 -11.55
C ALA A 204 0.82 -21.98 -12.82
N GLN A 205 -0.43 -22.28 -13.20
CA GLN A 205 -0.77 -23.01 -14.43
C GLN A 205 -0.35 -22.26 -15.67
N HIS A 206 -0.61 -20.95 -15.71
CA HIS A 206 -0.15 -20.08 -16.78
C HIS A 206 1.38 -20.10 -16.90
N ARG A 207 2.08 -19.96 -15.76
CA ARG A 207 3.55 -20.03 -15.70
C ARG A 207 4.12 -21.38 -16.13
N ALA A 208 3.53 -22.48 -15.68
CA ALA A 208 3.95 -23.82 -16.10
C ALA A 208 3.84 -23.99 -17.61
N LYS A 209 2.74 -23.53 -18.22
CA LYS A 209 2.57 -23.57 -19.67
C LYS A 209 3.64 -22.75 -20.39
N ALA A 210 3.98 -21.55 -19.89
CA ALA A 210 5.01 -20.70 -20.47
C ALA A 210 6.44 -21.29 -20.34
N CYS A 211 6.68 -22.16 -19.35
CA CYS A 211 7.95 -22.85 -19.15
C CYS A 211 7.97 -24.27 -19.74
N GLU A 212 6.99 -24.61 -20.61
CA GLU A 212 6.84 -25.94 -21.21
C GLU A 212 6.71 -27.09 -20.18
N MET A 213 6.27 -26.76 -18.95
CA MET A 213 5.99 -27.71 -17.89
C MET A 213 4.54 -28.16 -17.94
N ASN A 214 4.27 -29.41 -17.54
CA ASN A 214 2.90 -29.92 -17.51
C ASN A 214 2.08 -29.21 -16.40
N PRO A 215 1.03 -28.43 -16.74
CA PRO A 215 0.25 -27.69 -15.74
C PRO A 215 -0.52 -28.58 -14.76
N ARG A 216 -0.75 -29.86 -15.12
CA ARG A 216 -1.43 -30.83 -14.24
C ARG A 216 -0.54 -31.30 -13.08
N ARG A 217 0.79 -31.09 -13.18
CA ARG A 217 1.75 -31.47 -12.13
C ARG A 217 1.98 -30.36 -11.10
N ILE A 218 1.24 -29.26 -11.18
CA ILE A 218 1.31 -28.21 -10.18
C ILE A 218 0.79 -28.76 -8.86
N GLY A 219 1.67 -28.74 -7.86
CA GLY A 219 1.42 -29.28 -6.54
C GLY A 219 0.25 -28.58 -5.83
N ASN A 220 -0.17 -29.18 -4.72
CA ASN A 220 -1.24 -28.64 -3.88
C ASN A 220 -0.89 -27.33 -3.17
N SER A 221 0.37 -26.90 -3.25
CA SER A 221 0.88 -25.66 -2.66
C SER A 221 0.13 -24.42 -3.11
N TYR A 222 -0.57 -24.42 -4.24
CA TYR A 222 -1.30 -23.25 -4.75
C TYR A 222 -2.82 -23.31 -4.52
N ASN A 223 -3.31 -24.22 -3.67
CA ASN A 223 -4.75 -24.46 -3.51
C ASN A 223 -5.50 -23.40 -2.69
N GLY A 224 -4.83 -22.36 -2.18
CA GLY A 224 -5.48 -21.26 -1.47
C GLY A 224 -6.52 -20.55 -2.35
N ALA A 225 -7.77 -20.51 -1.87
CA ALA A 225 -8.82 -19.71 -2.48
C ALA A 225 -8.75 -18.26 -1.97
N ILE A 226 -9.19 -17.30 -2.80
CA ILE A 226 -9.17 -15.87 -2.45
C ILE A 226 -9.87 -15.63 -1.11
N GLY A 227 -11.06 -16.23 -0.90
CA GLY A 227 -11.86 -16.04 0.31
C GLY A 227 -12.66 -14.74 0.27
N ASP A 228 -13.06 -14.26 1.45
CA ASP A 228 -13.77 -12.99 1.59
C ASP A 228 -12.77 -11.82 1.65
N ALA A 229 -12.58 -11.18 0.49
CA ALA A 229 -11.67 -10.06 0.32
C ALA A 229 -12.03 -8.85 1.17
N LEU A 230 -13.31 -8.49 1.18
CA LEU A 230 -13.79 -7.32 1.92
C LEU A 230 -13.63 -7.53 3.42
N CYS A 231 -14.07 -8.67 3.96
CA CYS A 231 -13.97 -8.97 5.37
C CYS A 231 -12.50 -9.00 5.84
N THR A 232 -11.62 -9.64 5.05
CA THR A 232 -10.19 -9.75 5.40
C THR A 232 -9.51 -8.38 5.42
N VAL A 233 -9.67 -7.58 4.36
CA VAL A 233 -8.99 -6.28 4.24
C VAL A 233 -9.57 -5.27 5.23
N ALA A 234 -10.89 -5.27 5.44
CA ALA A 234 -11.54 -4.45 6.47
C ALA A 234 -11.05 -4.81 7.88
N SER A 235 -10.92 -6.11 8.19
CA SER A 235 -10.38 -6.56 9.48
C SER A 235 -8.94 -6.09 9.68
N CYS A 236 -8.09 -6.14 8.64
CA CYS A 236 -6.75 -5.59 8.73
C CYS A 236 -6.79 -4.08 9.01
N LEU A 237 -7.59 -3.33 8.24
CA LEU A 237 -7.73 -1.87 8.36
C LEU A 237 -8.17 -1.45 9.77
N LEU A 238 -9.19 -2.10 10.34
CA LEU A 238 -9.70 -1.82 11.69
C LEU A 238 -8.68 -2.09 12.79
N THR A 239 -7.60 -2.80 12.49
CA THR A 239 -6.54 -3.12 13.44
C THR A 239 -5.23 -2.39 13.19
N ASP A 240 -5.18 -1.55 12.15
CA ASP A 240 -4.00 -0.76 11.80
C ASP A 240 -3.85 0.50 12.69
N GLY A 241 -4.88 0.91 13.47
CA GLY A 241 -4.83 2.07 14.37
C GLY A 241 -5.99 2.14 15.36
#